data_AF-A0A4R4XKK4-F1
#
_entry.id   AF-A0A4R4XKK4-F1
#
_cell.length_a   1.000
_cell.length_b   1.000
_cell.length_c   1.000
_cell.angle_alpha   90.00
_cell.angle_beta   90.00
_cell.angle_gamma   90.00
#
_symmetry.space_group_name_H-M   'P 1'
#
loop_
_entity.id
_entity.type
_entity.pdbx_description
1 polymer ?
#
loop_
_entity_poly.entity_id
_entity_poly.type
_entity_poly.pdbx_seq_one_letter_code
_entity_poly.pdbx_strand_id
1 'polypeptide(L)'
;MTRNPHLTEQDREQLVDLLAARIRDSVSIRLGRSALGTTRPGEPIGLSGGEADTAARAALAALDDHASREVRHYAPTQDAYDAACKALHHHRQRADEAERRAAELEAEGVDQMAERLLDDTRMRALQIRDGTAELEVEPARELAAIWVGVARTMLAGGENYSETPVEFEVGLAGERERYALIVQRVGKVTPHQARKAAEERADSAEREIERLRQELSRTRAAHATDHPDDPLDVLRAAVQTETGPWTSQRAQAALTGATRHVRGQEARRLLNQLADEGLLRRPSGKGQPWGPVLEEVDA
;
A
#
# COMPACT_ATOMS: atom_id res chain seq x y z
N MET A 1 -8.67 36.70 -16.54
CA MET A 1 -7.73 37.63 -15.90
C MET A 1 -6.61 37.91 -16.87
N THR A 2 -6.48 39.16 -17.29
CA THR A 2 -5.37 39.66 -18.12
C THR A 2 -4.07 39.52 -17.31
N ARG A 3 -3.10 38.74 -17.83
CA ARG A 3 -1.73 38.71 -17.29
C ARG A 3 -1.24 40.16 -17.27
N ASN A 4 -0.88 40.68 -16.11
CA ASN A 4 -0.29 42.01 -16.00
C ASN A 4 1.11 41.93 -16.63
N PRO A 5 1.35 42.50 -17.83
CA PRO A 5 2.51 42.17 -18.65
C PRO A 5 3.81 42.86 -18.20
N HIS A 6 3.83 43.41 -16.98
CA HIS A 6 4.92 44.28 -16.51
C HIS A 6 5.67 43.79 -15.27
N LEU A 7 5.35 42.60 -14.74
CA LEU A 7 6.16 42.02 -13.64
C LEU A 7 7.29 41.18 -14.23
N THR A 8 8.52 41.66 -14.01
CA THR A 8 9.76 40.97 -14.37
C THR A 8 9.95 39.73 -13.48
N GLU A 9 10.83 38.81 -13.87
CA GLU A 9 11.20 37.63 -13.06
C GLU A 9 11.67 38.05 -11.66
N GLN A 10 12.42 39.16 -11.59
CA GLN A 10 12.95 39.74 -10.36
C GLN A 10 11.84 40.28 -9.44
N ASP A 11 10.79 40.88 -10.00
CA ASP A 11 9.63 41.33 -9.20
C ASP A 11 8.87 40.13 -8.59
N ARG A 12 8.89 38.98 -9.25
CA ARG A 12 8.24 37.76 -8.75
C ARG A 12 9.04 37.13 -7.61
N GLU A 13 10.37 37.06 -7.72
CA GLU A 13 11.22 36.61 -6.60
C GLU A 13 11.09 37.54 -5.39
N GLN A 14 11.09 38.86 -5.60
CA GLN A 14 10.89 39.83 -4.53
C GLN A 14 9.53 39.69 -3.85
N LEU A 15 8.47 39.37 -4.60
CA LEU A 15 7.15 39.10 -4.04
C LEU A 15 7.11 37.82 -3.20
N VAL A 16 7.82 36.77 -3.61
CA VAL A 16 7.92 35.51 -2.84
C VAL A 16 8.65 35.77 -1.52
N ASP A 17 9.75 36.51 -1.54
CA ASP A 17 10.50 36.86 -0.33
C ASP A 17 9.70 37.76 0.61
N LEU A 18 8.96 38.74 0.07
CA LEU A 18 8.05 39.61 0.84
C LEU A 18 6.92 38.80 1.50
N LEU A 19 6.35 37.83 0.78
CA LEU A 19 5.33 36.92 1.32
C LEU A 19 5.92 36.03 2.42
N ALA A 20 7.11 35.45 2.20
CA ALA A 20 7.78 34.62 3.19
C ALA A 20 8.14 35.42 4.46
N ALA A 21 8.61 36.66 4.31
CA ALA A 21 8.87 37.56 5.43
C ALA A 21 7.58 37.95 6.17
N ARG A 22 6.51 38.27 5.45
CA ARG A 22 5.22 38.63 6.05
C ARG A 22 4.56 37.46 6.77
N ILE A 23 4.69 36.24 6.27
CA ILE A 23 4.24 35.03 6.98
C ILE A 23 5.02 34.87 8.28
N ARG A 24 6.35 35.07 8.25
CA ARG A 24 7.23 34.99 9.43
C ARG A 24 6.89 36.05 10.49
N ASP A 25 6.59 37.27 10.06
CA ASP A 25 6.16 38.37 10.94
C ASP A 25 4.75 38.12 11.50
N SER A 26 3.84 37.59 10.68
CA SER A 26 2.47 37.24 11.13
C SER A 26 2.48 36.14 12.19
N VAL A 27 3.35 35.15 12.02
CA VAL A 27 3.58 34.08 13.00
C VAL A 27 4.22 34.64 14.27
N SER A 28 5.21 35.54 14.16
CA SER A 28 5.85 36.17 15.34
C SER A 28 4.90 37.11 16.10
N ILE A 29 4.09 37.91 15.41
CA ILE A 29 3.13 38.83 16.04
C ILE A 29 2.03 38.05 16.76
N ARG A 30 1.56 36.93 16.20
CA ARG A 30 0.46 36.16 16.78
C ARG A 30 0.90 35.24 17.92
N LEU A 31 2.13 34.71 17.88
CA LEU A 31 2.76 34.04 19.01
C LEU A 31 3.15 35.01 20.14
N GLY A 32 3.49 36.26 19.81
CA GLY A 32 3.80 37.30 20.79
C GLY A 32 2.57 37.90 21.49
N ARG A 33 1.40 37.99 20.85
CA ARG A 33 0.24 38.71 21.43
C ARG A 33 -0.70 37.88 22.30
N SER A 34 -0.72 36.55 22.15
CA SER A 34 -1.69 35.71 22.90
C SER A 34 -1.21 35.26 24.29
N ALA A 35 0.05 35.50 24.65
CA ALA A 35 0.64 34.96 25.89
C ALA A 35 1.56 35.94 26.66
N LEU A 36 1.50 37.25 26.41
CA LEU A 36 2.35 38.22 27.11
C LEU A 36 1.55 39.05 28.11
N GLY A 37 1.32 38.47 29.28
CA GLY A 37 1.54 39.22 30.52
C GLY A 37 3.04 39.38 30.71
N THR A 38 3.57 40.58 30.44
CA THR A 38 4.87 41.11 30.87
C THR A 38 5.95 40.08 31.29
N THR A 39 6.52 39.30 30.36
CA THR A 39 7.76 38.56 30.62
C THR A 39 8.93 39.21 29.89
N ARG A 40 10.08 39.26 30.58
CA ARG A 40 11.31 39.88 30.08
C ARG A 40 11.90 39.03 28.94
N PRO A 41 12.52 39.66 27.92
CA PRO A 41 13.22 38.91 26.87
C PRO A 41 14.36 38.08 27.50
N GLY A 42 14.27 36.75 27.40
CA GLY A 42 15.30 35.80 27.85
C GLY A 42 14.87 34.77 28.89
N GLU A 43 13.65 34.86 29.45
CA GLU A 43 13.16 33.83 30.38
C GLU A 43 12.58 32.63 29.62
N PRO A 44 13.05 31.39 29.87
CA PRO A 44 12.49 30.21 29.22
C PRO A 44 11.04 30.04 29.67
N ILE A 45 10.13 30.02 28.69
CA ILE A 45 8.70 29.82 28.93
C ILE A 45 8.53 28.37 29.41
N GLY A 46 8.37 28.18 30.72
CA GLY A 46 8.12 26.89 31.34
C GLY A 46 6.71 26.40 31.05
N LEU A 47 6.41 26.07 29.80
CA LEU A 47 5.20 25.32 29.47
C LEU A 47 5.42 23.87 29.89
N SER A 48 4.56 23.38 30.77
CA SER A 48 4.53 21.95 31.08
C SER A 48 4.23 21.16 29.80
N GLY A 49 4.76 19.94 29.65
CA GLY A 49 4.68 19.19 28.38
C GLY A 49 3.26 19.03 27.80
N GLY A 50 2.23 19.05 28.64
CA GLY A 50 0.82 19.02 28.21
C GLY A 50 0.30 20.34 27.63
N GLU A 51 0.79 21.48 28.11
CA GLU A 51 0.39 22.81 27.61
C GLU A 51 1.06 23.12 26.27
N ALA A 52 2.31 22.70 26.08
CA ALA A 52 3.02 22.84 24.82
C ALA A 52 2.36 22.03 23.69
N ASP A 53 1.93 20.80 23.97
CA ASP A 53 1.23 19.94 23.01
C ASP A 53 -0.18 20.50 22.68
N THR A 54 -0.90 21.01 23.68
CA THR A 54 -2.20 21.65 23.47
C THR A 54 -2.07 22.92 22.62
N ALA A 55 -1.07 23.75 22.88
CA ALA A 55 -0.78 24.96 22.10
C ALA A 55 -0.36 24.63 20.65
N ALA A 56 0.47 23.59 20.47
CA ALA A 56 0.88 23.13 19.14
C ALA A 56 -0.32 22.62 18.32
N ARG A 57 -1.23 21.84 18.94
CA ARG A 57 -2.45 21.37 18.28
C ARG A 57 -3.40 22.52 17.93
N ALA A 58 -3.58 23.48 18.82
CA ALA A 58 -4.40 24.66 18.56
C ALA A 58 -3.82 25.53 17.43
N ALA A 59 -2.50 25.68 17.37
CA ALA A 59 -1.81 26.40 16.29
C ALA A 59 -1.95 25.67 14.94
N LEU A 60 -1.82 24.34 14.92
CA LEU A 60 -2.05 23.52 13.71
C LEU A 60 -3.49 23.63 13.22
N ALA A 61 -4.48 23.56 14.12
CA ALA A 61 -5.89 23.71 13.77
C ALA A 61 -6.21 25.12 13.22
N ALA A 62 -5.60 26.16 13.78
CA ALA A 62 -5.75 27.53 13.28
C ALA A 62 -5.08 27.75 11.91
N LEU A 63 -3.94 27.09 11.66
CA LEU A 63 -3.29 27.08 10.35
C LEU A 63 -4.15 26.37 9.30
N ASP A 64 -4.79 25.26 9.66
CA ASP A 64 -5.66 24.49 8.76
C ASP A 64 -6.95 25.25 8.40
N ASP A 65 -7.60 25.93 9.36
CA ASP A 65 -8.76 26.80 9.08
C ASP A 65 -8.38 28.02 8.23
N HIS A 66 -7.21 28.62 8.47
CA HIS A 66 -6.74 29.76 7.67
C HIS A 66 -6.37 29.36 6.24
N ALA A 67 -5.63 28.26 6.07
CA ALA A 67 -5.32 27.70 4.76
C ALA A 67 -6.61 27.32 4.01
N SER A 68 -7.58 26.73 4.72
CA SER A 68 -8.88 26.38 4.16
C SER A 68 -9.70 27.58 3.68
N ARG A 69 -9.56 28.77 4.28
CA ARG A 69 -10.32 29.97 3.88
C ARG A 69 -9.72 30.71 2.71
N GLU A 70 -8.40 30.83 2.63
CA GLU A 70 -7.74 31.52 1.52
C GLU A 70 -7.58 30.63 0.27
N VAL A 71 -7.41 29.31 0.43
CA VAL A 71 -7.23 28.38 -0.70
C VAL A 71 -8.55 28.09 -1.44
N ARG A 72 -9.71 28.27 -0.79
CA ARG A 72 -11.03 28.02 -1.41
C ARG A 72 -11.41 28.98 -2.54
N HIS A 73 -10.65 30.04 -2.79
CA HIS A 73 -10.98 31.03 -3.81
C HIS A 73 -10.07 31.07 -5.04
N TYR A 74 -9.09 30.17 -5.12
CA TYR A 74 -8.35 29.95 -6.36
C TYR A 74 -8.28 28.46 -6.64
N ALA A 75 -9.15 27.98 -7.53
CA ALA A 75 -8.83 26.75 -8.25
C ALA A 75 -7.47 26.99 -8.93
N PRO A 76 -6.41 26.23 -8.58
CA PRO A 76 -5.11 26.43 -9.19
C PRO A 76 -5.29 26.32 -10.71
N THR A 77 -4.85 27.34 -11.42
CA THR A 77 -4.84 27.30 -12.89
C THR A 77 -4.03 26.09 -13.34
N GLN A 78 -4.37 25.48 -14.47
CA GLN A 78 -3.58 24.38 -15.04
C GLN A 78 -2.08 24.73 -15.08
N ASP A 79 -1.74 25.97 -15.46
CA ASP A 79 -0.37 26.51 -15.45
C ASP A 79 0.33 26.39 -14.07
N ALA A 80 -0.40 26.61 -12.97
CA ALA A 80 0.12 26.55 -11.61
C ALA A 80 0.32 25.10 -11.15
N TYR A 81 -0.60 24.21 -11.54
CA TYR A 81 -0.45 22.78 -11.32
C TYR A 81 0.74 22.22 -12.08
N ASP A 82 0.87 22.56 -13.37
CA ASP A 82 1.98 22.13 -14.22
C ASP A 82 3.33 22.66 -13.71
N ALA A 83 3.38 23.91 -13.23
CA ALA A 83 4.57 24.47 -12.59
C ALA A 83 4.93 23.74 -11.29
N ALA A 84 3.95 23.43 -10.44
CA ALA A 84 4.17 22.67 -9.22
C ALA A 84 4.65 21.24 -9.51
N CYS A 85 4.07 20.56 -10.51
CA CYS A 85 4.52 19.25 -10.95
C CYS A 85 5.97 19.28 -11.48
N LYS A 86 6.35 20.30 -12.26
CA LYS A 86 7.74 20.48 -12.72
C LYS A 86 8.70 20.71 -11.56
N ALA A 87 8.33 21.56 -10.60
CA ALA A 87 9.15 21.82 -9.42
C ALA A 87 9.35 20.54 -8.59
N LEU A 88 8.28 19.77 -8.34
CA LEU A 88 8.34 18.49 -7.65
C LEU A 88 9.23 17.48 -8.40
N HIS A 89 9.14 17.43 -9.72
CA HIS A 89 9.99 16.56 -10.54
C HIS A 89 11.47 16.93 -10.43
N HIS A 90 11.81 18.23 -10.49
CA HIS A 90 13.19 18.69 -10.29
C HIS A 90 13.71 18.40 -8.88
N HIS A 91 12.90 18.58 -7.84
CA HIS A 91 13.28 18.24 -6.48
C HIS A 91 13.57 16.74 -6.33
N ARG A 92 12.74 15.89 -6.95
CA ARG A 92 12.98 14.44 -6.96
C ARG A 92 14.28 14.08 -7.67
N GLN A 93 14.54 14.63 -8.85
CA GLN A 93 15.79 14.39 -9.57
C GLN A 93 17.02 14.78 -8.75
N ARG A 94 16.97 15.94 -8.08
CA ARG A 94 18.07 16.39 -7.20
C ARG A 94 18.27 15.49 -5.99
N ALA A 95 17.19 14.94 -5.41
CA ALA A 95 17.28 13.98 -4.33
C ALA A 95 17.92 12.66 -4.80
N ASP A 96 17.48 12.14 -5.95
CA ASP A 96 18.02 10.91 -6.54
C ASP A 96 19.51 11.06 -6.95
N GLU A 97 19.92 12.25 -7.39
CA GLU A 97 21.34 12.58 -7.65
C GLU A 97 22.17 12.66 -6.37
N ALA A 98 21.65 13.30 -5.32
CA ALA A 98 22.34 13.39 -4.03
C ALA A 98 22.50 12.01 -3.38
N GLU A 99 21.49 11.14 -3.48
CA GLU A 99 21.55 9.77 -2.98
C GLU A 99 22.59 8.93 -3.73
N ARG A 100 22.65 9.02 -5.07
CA ARG A 100 23.69 8.36 -5.86
C ARG A 100 25.09 8.85 -5.48
N ARG A 101 25.28 10.17 -5.35
CA ARG A 101 26.55 10.77 -4.93
C ARG A 101 26.99 10.29 -3.54
N ALA A 102 26.04 10.17 -2.61
CA ALA A 102 26.32 9.67 -1.27
C ALA A 102 26.73 8.20 -1.29
N ALA A 103 26.06 7.36 -2.09
CA ALA A 103 26.41 5.95 -2.26
C ALA A 103 27.80 5.77 -2.90
N GLU A 104 28.16 6.58 -3.90
CA GLU A 104 29.50 6.60 -4.50
C GLU A 104 30.57 6.95 -3.46
N LEU A 105 30.36 8.02 -2.68
CA LEU A 105 31.31 8.44 -1.64
C LEU A 105 31.42 7.43 -0.48
N GLU A 106 30.33 6.72 -0.15
CA GLU A 106 30.36 5.65 0.85
C GLU A 106 31.18 4.46 0.34
N ALA A 107 31.02 4.05 -0.92
CA ALA A 107 31.81 3.00 -1.54
C ALA A 107 33.31 3.36 -1.57
N GLU A 108 33.65 4.57 -2.05
CA GLU A 108 35.03 5.07 -2.05
C GLU A 108 35.61 5.14 -0.62
N GLY A 109 34.81 5.57 0.36
CA GLY A 109 35.22 5.64 1.76
C GLY A 109 35.47 4.27 2.39
N VAL A 110 34.69 3.26 2.01
CA VAL A 110 34.92 1.87 2.44
C VAL A 110 36.21 1.32 1.84
N ASP A 111 36.46 1.55 0.54
CA ASP A 111 37.67 1.09 -0.13
C ASP A 111 38.92 1.75 0.47
N GLN A 112 38.89 3.07 0.69
CA GLN A 112 40.00 3.80 1.34
C GLN A 112 40.22 3.35 2.79
N MET A 113 39.15 3.09 3.54
CA MET A 113 39.25 2.57 4.90
C MET A 113 39.83 1.15 4.90
N ALA A 114 39.42 0.30 3.95
CA ALA A 114 39.93 -1.06 3.81
C ALA A 114 41.42 -1.04 3.41
N GLU A 115 41.82 -0.19 2.46
CA GLU A 115 43.22 -0.03 2.05
C GLU A 115 44.07 0.49 3.23
N ARG A 116 43.58 1.51 3.95
CA ARG A 116 44.27 2.02 5.14
C ARG A 116 44.39 0.96 6.23
N LEU A 117 43.34 0.20 6.48
CA LEU A 117 43.37 -0.90 7.44
C LEU A 117 44.28 -2.03 6.96
N LEU A 118 44.39 -2.33 5.67
CA LEU A 118 45.35 -3.29 5.13
C LEU A 118 46.81 -2.83 5.27
N ASP A 119 47.07 -1.54 5.09
CA ASP A 119 48.38 -0.94 5.33
C ASP A 119 48.73 -0.89 6.82
N ASP A 120 47.75 -0.60 7.68
CA ASP A 120 47.89 -0.57 9.14
C ASP A 120 47.99 -2.00 9.75
N THR A 121 47.29 -3.00 9.19
CA THR A 121 47.28 -4.42 9.63
C THR A 121 48.49 -5.23 9.15
N ARG A 122 49.42 -4.65 8.37
CA ARG A 122 50.70 -5.32 8.07
C ARG A 122 51.37 -5.65 9.39
N MET A 123 51.38 -6.95 9.74
CA MET A 123 51.98 -7.56 10.93
C MET A 123 53.07 -6.66 11.53
N ARG A 124 52.70 -5.90 12.57
CA ARG A 124 53.54 -4.80 13.08
C ARG A 124 54.92 -5.27 13.49
N ALA A 125 54.99 -6.48 14.05
CA ALA A 125 56.22 -7.25 14.17
C ALA A 125 55.90 -8.72 14.48
N LEU A 126 56.63 -9.64 13.85
CA LEU A 126 56.88 -10.98 14.40
C LEU A 126 58.21 -10.88 15.14
N GLN A 127 58.18 -10.81 16.47
CA GLN A 127 59.40 -10.87 17.27
C GLN A 127 59.55 -12.26 17.85
N ILE A 128 60.63 -12.95 17.48
CA ILE A 128 61.04 -14.19 18.13
C ILE A 128 62.04 -13.79 19.21
N ARG A 129 61.61 -13.81 20.47
CA ARG A 129 62.48 -13.66 21.65
C ARG A 129 62.48 -14.95 22.43
N ASP A 130 63.67 -15.42 22.79
CA ASP A 130 63.86 -16.64 23.61
C ASP A 130 63.15 -17.90 23.07
N GLY A 131 63.05 -18.04 21.74
CA GLY A 131 62.39 -19.18 21.11
C GLY A 131 60.86 -19.13 21.12
N THR A 132 60.26 -18.03 21.59
CA THR A 132 58.82 -17.80 21.57
C THR A 132 58.49 -16.74 20.51
N ALA A 133 57.62 -17.09 19.57
CA ALA A 133 57.10 -16.13 18.59
C ALA A 133 55.98 -15.32 19.25
N GLU A 134 56.25 -14.05 19.58
CA GLU A 134 55.20 -13.10 19.96
C GLU A 134 54.63 -12.47 18.69
N LEU A 135 53.36 -12.76 18.44
CA LEU A 135 52.57 -12.16 17.38
C LEU A 135 51.73 -11.05 18.01
N GLU A 136 52.11 -9.79 17.79
CA GLU A 136 51.30 -8.64 18.19
C GLU A 136 50.18 -8.46 17.13
N VAL A 137 49.05 -9.12 17.37
CA VAL A 137 47.83 -8.98 16.55
C VAL A 137 47.15 -7.67 16.92
N GLU A 138 46.58 -6.96 15.94
CA GLU A 138 45.80 -5.73 16.17
C GLU A 138 44.77 -5.90 17.31
N PRO A 139 44.41 -4.82 18.03
CA PRO A 139 43.33 -4.86 18.99
C PRO A 139 42.07 -5.41 18.32
N ALA A 140 41.40 -6.38 18.96
CA ALA A 140 40.17 -7.04 18.45
C ALA A 140 39.07 -6.06 17.96
N ARG A 141 39.16 -4.79 18.34
CA ARG A 141 38.29 -3.71 17.90
C ARG A 141 38.46 -3.34 16.42
N GLU A 142 39.66 -3.41 15.86
CA GLU A 142 39.95 -3.05 14.46
C GLU A 142 39.45 -4.14 13.52
N LEU A 143 39.71 -5.41 13.85
CA LEU A 143 39.09 -6.56 13.18
C LEU A 143 37.56 -6.51 13.20
N ALA A 144 36.96 -6.13 14.34
CA ALA A 144 35.52 -5.96 14.43
C ALA A 144 35.01 -4.81 13.55
N ALA A 145 35.75 -3.70 13.41
CA ALA A 145 35.38 -2.58 12.55
C ALA A 145 35.44 -2.96 11.07
N ILE A 146 36.48 -3.69 10.64
CA ILE A 146 36.60 -4.25 9.27
C ILE A 146 35.40 -5.14 8.99
N TRP A 147 35.07 -6.05 9.90
CA TRP A 147 33.94 -6.95 9.72
C TRP A 147 32.61 -6.17 9.70
N VAL A 148 32.41 -5.15 10.53
CA VAL A 148 31.21 -4.30 10.39
C VAL A 148 31.14 -3.60 9.03
N GLY A 149 32.28 -3.16 8.48
CA GLY A 149 32.37 -2.58 7.13
C GLY A 149 31.95 -3.58 6.04
N VAL A 150 32.56 -4.77 6.05
CA VAL A 150 32.24 -5.87 5.11
C VAL A 150 30.78 -6.32 5.25
N ALA A 151 30.25 -6.43 6.47
CA ALA A 151 28.86 -6.78 6.70
C ALA A 151 27.90 -5.73 6.13
N ARG A 152 28.26 -4.44 6.17
CA ARG A 152 27.47 -3.38 5.54
C ARG A 152 27.48 -3.46 4.02
N THR A 153 28.63 -3.73 3.40
CA THR A 153 28.69 -3.88 1.93
C THR A 153 27.95 -5.13 1.45
N MET A 154 27.99 -6.23 2.21
CA MET A 154 27.17 -7.42 1.95
C MET A 154 25.66 -7.13 1.98
N LEU A 155 25.23 -6.07 2.68
CA LEU A 155 23.85 -5.61 2.75
C LEU A 155 23.51 -4.53 1.70
N ALA A 156 24.46 -4.04 0.88
CA ALA A 156 24.30 -2.83 0.08
C ALA A 156 23.13 -2.88 -0.95
N GLY A 157 22.64 -4.07 -1.31
CA GLY A 157 21.44 -4.24 -2.15
C GLY A 157 20.21 -4.84 -1.44
N GLY A 158 20.36 -5.32 -0.19
CA GLY A 158 19.31 -6.00 0.55
C GLY A 158 18.84 -5.18 1.73
N GLU A 159 17.53 -4.96 1.87
CA GLU A 159 17.00 -4.05 2.89
C GLU A 159 17.48 -4.42 4.31
N ASN A 160 17.48 -5.72 4.67
CA ASN A 160 17.74 -6.15 6.05
C ASN A 160 18.45 -7.51 6.22
N TYR A 161 18.71 -8.25 5.14
CA TYR A 161 19.25 -9.60 5.17
C TYR A 161 20.17 -9.85 3.98
N SER A 162 21.32 -10.46 4.23
CA SER A 162 22.20 -11.02 3.20
C SER A 162 22.69 -12.40 3.65
N GLU A 163 22.70 -13.34 2.71
CA GLU A 163 23.26 -14.68 2.88
C GLU A 163 24.33 -14.85 1.81
N THR A 164 25.59 -14.85 2.22
CA THR A 164 26.73 -14.95 1.30
C THR A 164 27.47 -16.26 1.56
N PRO A 165 27.56 -17.17 0.56
CA PRO A 165 28.39 -18.35 0.67
C PRO A 165 29.86 -17.93 0.69
N VAL A 166 30.62 -18.47 1.64
CA VAL A 166 32.06 -18.26 1.75
C VAL A 166 32.75 -19.61 1.89
N GLU A 167 33.88 -19.77 1.20
CA GLU A 167 34.72 -20.95 1.31
C GLU A 167 35.94 -20.60 2.16
N PHE A 168 36.20 -21.36 3.21
CA PHE A 168 37.41 -21.22 4.01
C PHE A 168 38.24 -22.50 3.90
N GLU A 169 39.55 -22.34 3.76
CA GLU A 169 40.51 -23.43 3.91
C GLU A 169 40.93 -23.45 5.37
N VAL A 170 40.23 -24.24 6.20
CA VAL A 170 40.40 -24.25 7.66
C VAL A 170 41.23 -25.45 8.14
N GLY A 171 41.47 -26.44 7.27
CA GLY A 171 42.19 -27.67 7.62
C GLY A 171 43.70 -27.59 7.39
N LEU A 172 44.49 -28.17 8.31
CA LEU A 172 45.94 -28.42 8.16
C LEU A 172 46.28 -29.28 6.91
N ALA A 173 45.30 -30.02 6.40
CA ALA A 173 45.42 -30.89 5.23
C ALA A 173 44.91 -30.24 3.92
N GLY A 174 44.59 -28.94 3.93
CA GLY A 174 44.06 -28.24 2.74
C GLY A 174 42.61 -28.57 2.41
N GLU A 175 41.84 -29.10 3.37
CA GLU A 175 40.41 -29.35 3.20
C GLU A 175 39.66 -28.01 3.15
N ARG A 176 38.87 -27.83 2.09
CA ARG A 176 38.02 -26.66 1.90
C ARG A 176 36.64 -26.93 2.48
N GLU A 177 36.23 -26.09 3.42
CA GLU A 177 34.90 -26.11 4.00
C GLU A 177 34.07 -24.93 3.49
N ARG A 178 32.78 -25.17 3.25
CA ARG A 178 31.84 -24.16 2.78
C ARG A 178 30.96 -23.71 3.94
N TYR A 179 30.90 -22.41 4.15
CA TYR A 179 30.07 -21.78 5.16
C TYR A 179 29.11 -20.79 4.49
N ALA A 180 27.99 -20.52 5.16
CA ALA A 180 27.09 -19.43 4.78
C ALA A 180 27.16 -18.37 5.87
N LEU A 181 27.55 -17.16 5.50
CA LEU A 181 27.52 -16.01 6.40
C LEU A 181 26.18 -15.31 6.25
N ILE A 182 25.48 -15.21 7.37
CA ILE A 182 24.19 -14.53 7.46
C ILE A 182 24.41 -13.21 8.17
N VAL A 183 24.15 -12.11 7.47
CA VAL A 183 24.20 -10.77 8.02
C VAL A 183 22.78 -10.23 8.10
N GLN A 184 22.37 -9.80 9.30
CA GLN A 184 21.05 -9.26 9.55
C GLN A 184 21.13 -7.95 10.34
N ARG A 185 20.35 -6.94 9.93
CA ARG A 185 20.13 -5.74 10.73
C ARG A 185 19.25 -6.07 11.94
N VAL A 186 19.70 -5.70 13.14
CA VAL A 186 18.94 -5.88 14.38
C VAL A 186 17.68 -5.00 14.35
N GLY A 187 16.56 -5.56 14.81
CA GLY A 187 15.27 -4.85 14.90
C GLY A 187 14.49 -4.79 13.59
N LYS A 188 14.95 -5.47 12.53
CA LYS A 188 14.27 -5.55 11.24
C LYS A 188 13.76 -6.96 10.98
N VAL A 189 12.65 -7.05 10.25
CA VAL A 189 11.98 -8.33 9.95
C VAL A 189 12.89 -9.18 9.06
N THR A 190 13.16 -10.42 9.48
CA THR A 190 13.92 -11.37 8.65
C THR A 190 13.07 -11.93 7.52
N PRO A 191 13.68 -12.42 6.42
CA PRO A 191 12.94 -13.16 5.40
C PRO A 191 12.14 -14.32 5.98
N HIS A 192 12.67 -15.02 6.99
CA HIS A 192 11.96 -16.11 7.67
C HIS A 192 10.73 -15.60 8.44
N GLN A 193 10.87 -14.49 9.18
CA GLN A 193 9.75 -13.86 9.88
C GLN A 193 8.71 -13.31 8.90
N ALA A 194 9.14 -12.69 7.80
CA ALA A 194 8.26 -12.19 6.75
C ALA A 194 7.48 -13.33 6.09
N ARG A 195 8.14 -14.45 5.80
CA ARG A 195 7.50 -15.67 5.27
C ARG A 195 6.46 -16.20 6.25
N LYS A 196 6.84 -16.36 7.52
CA LYS A 196 5.91 -16.84 8.56
C LYS A 196 4.69 -15.92 8.70
N ALA A 197 4.88 -14.61 8.70
CA ALA A 197 3.78 -13.64 8.75
C ALA A 197 2.92 -13.64 7.46
N ALA A 198 3.49 -13.99 6.31
CA ALA A 198 2.73 -14.17 5.07
C ALA A 198 1.89 -15.47 5.12
N GLU A 199 2.47 -16.57 5.58
CA GLU A 199 1.80 -17.85 5.80
C GLU A 199 0.64 -17.71 6.80
N GLU A 200 0.85 -17.07 7.94
CA GLU A 200 -0.19 -16.81 8.93
C GLU A 200 -1.36 -15.96 8.38
N ARG A 201 -1.05 -14.98 7.52
CA ARG A 201 -2.08 -14.18 6.84
C ARG A 201 -2.85 -14.99 5.80
N ALA A 202 -2.16 -15.85 5.04
CA ALA A 202 -2.80 -16.74 4.07
C ALA A 202 -3.76 -17.72 4.78
N ASP A 203 -3.29 -18.39 5.83
CA ASP A 203 -4.10 -19.30 6.65
C ASP A 203 -5.33 -18.60 7.23
N SER A 204 -5.18 -17.36 7.70
CA SER A 204 -6.28 -16.57 8.25
C SER A 204 -7.32 -16.23 7.18
N ALA A 205 -6.87 -15.85 5.98
CA ALA A 205 -7.75 -15.55 4.85
C ALA A 205 -8.48 -16.79 4.35
N GLU A 206 -7.83 -17.95 4.30
CA GLU A 206 -8.44 -19.22 3.91
C GLU A 206 -9.54 -19.65 4.90
N ARG A 207 -9.30 -19.52 6.21
CA ARG A 207 -10.33 -19.78 7.23
C ARG A 207 -11.53 -18.84 7.09
N GLU A 208 -11.28 -17.58 6.78
CA GLU A 208 -12.35 -16.60 6.59
C GLU A 208 -13.18 -16.87 5.33
N ILE A 209 -12.53 -17.24 4.22
CA ILE A 209 -13.21 -17.66 2.99
C ILE A 209 -14.09 -18.89 3.26
N GLU A 210 -13.57 -19.87 3.99
CA GLU A 210 -14.33 -21.08 4.34
C GLU A 210 -15.53 -20.75 5.24
N ARG A 211 -15.35 -19.89 6.25
CA ARG A 211 -16.45 -19.38 7.08
C ARG A 211 -17.55 -18.72 6.24
N LEU A 212 -17.17 -17.82 5.33
CA LEU A 212 -18.11 -17.11 4.46
C LEU A 212 -18.83 -18.05 3.49
N ARG A 213 -18.15 -19.09 2.98
CA ARG A 213 -18.79 -20.12 2.15
C ARG A 213 -19.85 -20.91 2.92
N GLN A 214 -19.58 -21.23 4.18
CA GLN A 214 -20.54 -21.90 5.05
C GLN A 214 -21.74 -20.99 5.39
N GLU A 215 -21.51 -19.70 5.60
CA GLU A 215 -22.59 -18.74 5.82
C GLU A 215 -23.45 -18.55 4.57
N LEU A 216 -22.83 -18.46 3.40
CA LEU A 216 -23.53 -18.38 2.12
C LEU A 216 -24.34 -19.64 1.86
N SER A 217 -23.81 -20.83 2.16
CA SER A 217 -24.54 -22.09 1.97
C SER A 217 -25.73 -22.20 2.92
N ARG A 218 -25.59 -21.78 4.19
CA ARG A 218 -26.70 -21.69 5.16
C ARG A 218 -27.77 -20.70 4.70
N THR A 219 -27.36 -19.54 4.23
CA THR A 219 -28.29 -18.50 3.73
C THR A 219 -29.05 -19.02 2.51
N ARG A 220 -28.37 -19.69 1.58
CA ARG A 220 -29.01 -20.33 0.43
C ARG A 220 -29.98 -21.43 0.84
N ALA A 221 -29.63 -22.25 1.83
CA ALA A 221 -30.50 -23.30 2.33
C ALA A 221 -31.75 -22.73 3.03
N ALA A 222 -31.59 -21.70 3.86
CA ALA A 222 -32.71 -21.01 4.51
C ALA A 222 -33.63 -20.32 3.48
N HIS A 223 -33.03 -19.69 2.46
CA HIS A 223 -33.81 -19.08 1.39
C HIS A 223 -34.56 -20.13 0.56
N ALA A 224 -33.98 -21.30 0.32
CA ALA A 224 -34.64 -22.41 -0.37
C ALA A 224 -35.82 -23.00 0.42
N THR A 225 -35.81 -22.90 1.76
CA THR A 225 -36.93 -23.37 2.60
C THR A 225 -38.04 -22.33 2.75
N ASP A 226 -37.70 -21.05 2.85
CA ASP A 226 -38.68 -19.96 3.05
C ASP A 226 -39.35 -19.52 1.75
N HIS A 227 -38.67 -19.75 0.63
CA HIS A 227 -39.13 -19.41 -0.69
C HIS A 227 -38.77 -20.60 -1.60
N PRO A 228 -39.72 -21.48 -1.97
CA PRO A 228 -39.51 -22.45 -3.04
C PRO A 228 -39.47 -21.69 -4.39
N ASP A 229 -38.57 -20.72 -4.50
CA ASP A 229 -38.45 -19.75 -5.57
C ASP A 229 -37.41 -20.20 -6.60
N ASP A 230 -37.33 -21.51 -6.88
CA ASP A 230 -37.06 -21.84 -8.28
C ASP A 230 -38.40 -21.76 -8.99
N PRO A 231 -38.70 -20.66 -9.71
CA PRO A 231 -39.92 -20.57 -10.50
C PRO A 231 -40.06 -21.76 -11.45
N LEU A 232 -38.97 -22.43 -11.85
CA LEU A 232 -39.02 -23.69 -12.59
C LEU A 232 -39.61 -24.84 -11.76
N ASP A 233 -39.30 -24.95 -10.47
CA ASP A 233 -39.85 -26.00 -9.61
C ASP A 233 -41.31 -25.72 -9.23
N VAL A 234 -41.70 -24.45 -9.04
CA VAL A 234 -43.11 -24.05 -8.89
C VAL A 234 -43.90 -24.39 -10.15
N LEU A 235 -43.34 -24.08 -11.32
CA LEU A 235 -43.96 -24.40 -12.60
C LEU A 235 -44.02 -25.91 -12.85
N ARG A 236 -42.97 -26.66 -12.53
CA ARG A 236 -42.97 -28.13 -12.63
C ARG A 236 -44.01 -28.75 -11.72
N ALA A 237 -44.09 -28.31 -10.45
CA ALA A 237 -45.11 -28.79 -9.52
C ALA A 237 -46.52 -28.50 -10.04
N ALA A 238 -46.77 -27.28 -10.53
CA ALA A 238 -48.05 -26.92 -11.14
C ALA A 238 -48.38 -27.81 -12.35
N VAL A 239 -47.43 -28.03 -13.25
CA VAL A 239 -47.58 -28.91 -14.43
C VAL A 239 -47.88 -30.35 -14.02
N GLN A 240 -47.21 -30.87 -13.00
CA GLN A 240 -47.39 -32.25 -12.53
C GLN A 240 -48.72 -32.48 -11.81
N THR A 241 -49.26 -31.47 -11.12
CA THR A 241 -50.53 -31.61 -10.39
C THR A 241 -51.78 -31.55 -11.28
N GLU A 242 -51.69 -30.99 -12.49
CA GLU A 242 -52.83 -30.90 -13.40
C GLU A 242 -52.82 -32.02 -14.46
N THR A 243 -53.85 -32.87 -14.44
CA THR A 243 -54.08 -33.89 -15.47
C THR A 243 -54.77 -33.28 -16.69
N GLY A 244 -53.99 -32.74 -17.63
CA GLY A 244 -54.50 -32.28 -18.93
C GLY A 244 -53.48 -31.52 -19.80
N PRO A 245 -53.74 -31.33 -21.11
CA PRO A 245 -52.85 -30.58 -21.98
C PRO A 245 -52.83 -29.09 -21.58
N TRP A 246 -51.65 -28.56 -21.28
CA TRP A 246 -51.46 -27.15 -20.98
C TRP A 246 -51.67 -26.30 -22.23
N THR A 247 -52.60 -25.34 -22.16
CA THR A 247 -52.76 -24.30 -23.18
C THR A 247 -51.78 -23.16 -22.91
N SER A 248 -51.42 -22.39 -23.94
CA SER A 248 -50.53 -21.23 -23.81
C SER A 248 -51.04 -20.22 -22.77
N GLN A 249 -52.36 -20.04 -22.67
CA GLN A 249 -53.01 -19.14 -21.71
C GLN A 249 -52.94 -19.64 -20.25
N ARG A 250 -52.95 -20.98 -20.06
CA ARG A 250 -52.77 -21.60 -18.74
C ARG A 250 -51.31 -21.52 -18.26
N ALA A 251 -50.38 -21.82 -19.15
CA ALA A 251 -48.94 -21.67 -18.88
C ALA A 251 -48.61 -20.24 -18.47
N GLN A 252 -49.21 -19.27 -19.16
CA GLN A 252 -49.10 -17.85 -18.87
C GLN A 252 -49.66 -17.48 -17.49
N ALA A 253 -50.88 -17.89 -17.15
CA ALA A 253 -51.46 -17.60 -15.82
C ALA A 253 -50.65 -18.21 -14.66
N ALA A 254 -50.11 -19.43 -14.85
CA ALA A 254 -49.24 -20.08 -13.88
C ALA A 254 -47.89 -19.34 -13.73
N LEU A 255 -47.30 -18.88 -14.83
CA LEU A 255 -46.12 -18.01 -14.82
C LEU A 255 -46.43 -16.70 -14.11
N THR A 256 -47.43 -15.93 -14.52
CA THR A 256 -47.77 -14.64 -13.89
C THR A 256 -48.05 -14.77 -12.39
N GLY A 257 -48.60 -15.90 -11.94
CA GLY A 257 -48.79 -16.22 -10.52
C GLY A 257 -47.50 -16.58 -9.78
N ALA A 258 -46.63 -17.41 -10.39
CA ALA A 258 -45.35 -17.84 -9.81
C ALA A 258 -44.23 -16.80 -9.93
N THR A 259 -44.36 -15.85 -10.87
CA THR A 259 -43.27 -15.00 -11.33
C THR A 259 -43.62 -13.52 -11.32
N ARG A 260 -44.27 -13.03 -10.26
CA ARG A 260 -44.42 -11.57 -10.03
C ARG A 260 -43.09 -10.80 -10.05
N HIS A 261 -41.94 -11.49 -10.02
CA HIS A 261 -40.59 -10.91 -9.91
C HIS A 261 -39.59 -11.38 -10.99
N VAL A 262 -40.00 -12.18 -11.99
CA VAL A 262 -39.08 -12.67 -13.04
C VAL A 262 -39.15 -11.75 -14.26
N ARG A 263 -37.99 -11.25 -14.72
CA ARG A 263 -37.90 -10.40 -15.93
C ARG A 263 -38.20 -11.20 -17.20
N GLY A 264 -38.73 -10.56 -18.25
CA GLY A 264 -39.15 -11.23 -19.49
C GLY A 264 -38.10 -12.16 -20.15
N GLN A 265 -36.80 -11.85 -20.06
CA GLN A 265 -35.75 -12.74 -20.58
C GLN A 265 -35.62 -14.06 -19.81
N GLU A 266 -35.79 -14.02 -18.49
CA GLU A 266 -35.69 -15.19 -17.64
C GLU A 266 -36.95 -16.05 -17.77
N ALA A 267 -38.14 -15.43 -17.79
CA ALA A 267 -39.40 -16.11 -18.10
C ALA A 267 -39.33 -16.87 -19.45
N ARG A 268 -38.75 -16.24 -20.48
CA ARG A 268 -38.52 -16.86 -21.79
C ARG A 268 -37.59 -18.06 -21.73
N ARG A 269 -36.53 -17.99 -20.92
CA ARG A 269 -35.59 -19.10 -20.74
C ARG A 269 -36.28 -20.30 -20.08
N LEU A 270 -37.05 -20.06 -19.01
CA LEU A 270 -37.78 -21.10 -18.27
C LEU A 270 -38.83 -21.78 -19.18
N LEU A 271 -39.59 -21.00 -19.96
CA LEU A 271 -40.56 -21.50 -20.93
C LEU A 271 -39.95 -22.41 -22.00
N ASN A 272 -38.79 -22.01 -22.54
CA ASN A 272 -38.07 -22.84 -23.51
C ASN A 272 -37.58 -24.14 -22.87
N GLN A 273 -37.06 -24.07 -21.64
CA GLN A 273 -36.57 -25.25 -20.93
C GLN A 273 -37.70 -26.27 -20.68
N LEU A 274 -38.87 -25.82 -20.21
CA LEU A 274 -40.05 -26.70 -20.05
C LEU A 274 -40.53 -27.30 -21.37
N ALA A 275 -40.40 -26.56 -22.48
CA ALA A 275 -40.74 -27.08 -23.80
C ALA A 275 -39.74 -28.14 -24.30
N ASP A 276 -38.46 -27.98 -23.97
CA ASP A 276 -37.40 -28.95 -24.29
C ASP A 276 -37.53 -30.23 -23.46
N GLU A 277 -38.00 -30.11 -22.21
CA GLU A 277 -38.37 -31.24 -21.34
C GLU A 277 -39.66 -31.95 -21.81
N GLY A 278 -40.33 -31.46 -22.85
CA GLY A 278 -41.59 -32.02 -23.38
C GLY A 278 -42.80 -31.73 -22.50
N LEU A 279 -42.65 -30.89 -21.48
CA LEU A 279 -43.70 -30.49 -20.55
C LEU A 279 -44.61 -29.41 -21.13
N LEU A 280 -44.12 -28.62 -22.10
CA LEU A 280 -44.89 -27.62 -22.82
C LEU A 280 -44.77 -27.78 -24.34
N ARG A 281 -45.87 -27.57 -25.06
CA ARG A 281 -45.86 -27.54 -26.52
C ARG A 281 -45.51 -26.15 -27.02
N ARG A 282 -44.44 -26.01 -27.81
CA ARG A 282 -44.09 -24.75 -28.47
C ARG A 282 -45.23 -24.32 -29.40
N PRO A 283 -45.69 -23.06 -29.37
CA PRO A 283 -46.76 -22.62 -30.26
C PRO A 283 -46.27 -22.57 -31.72
N SER A 284 -47.10 -23.07 -32.62
CA SER A 284 -46.81 -23.18 -34.05
C SER A 284 -47.10 -21.86 -34.77
N GLY A 285 -46.20 -20.88 -34.64
CA GLY A 285 -46.25 -19.62 -35.39
C GLY A 285 -44.89 -19.27 -35.99
N LYS A 286 -44.84 -18.67 -37.18
CA LYS A 286 -43.60 -18.23 -37.87
C LYS A 286 -42.93 -16.99 -37.22
N GLY A 287 -43.10 -16.79 -35.92
CA GLY A 287 -42.59 -15.64 -35.15
C GLY A 287 -42.12 -16.09 -33.77
N GLN A 288 -41.51 -15.19 -32.98
CA GLN A 288 -40.94 -15.52 -31.67
C GLN A 288 -41.93 -16.36 -30.84
N PRO A 289 -41.59 -17.60 -30.46
CA PRO A 289 -42.56 -18.59 -29.97
C PRO A 289 -43.23 -18.22 -28.64
N TRP A 290 -42.90 -17.10 -28.01
CA TRP A 290 -43.50 -16.67 -26.76
C TRP A 290 -43.87 -15.18 -26.75
N GLY A 291 -43.83 -14.50 -27.91
CA GLY A 291 -43.99 -13.03 -28.00
C GLY A 291 -45.20 -12.47 -27.23
N PRO A 292 -46.42 -12.95 -27.50
CA PRO A 292 -47.62 -12.46 -26.81
C PRO A 292 -47.63 -12.75 -25.29
N VAL A 293 -46.98 -13.84 -24.88
CA VAL A 293 -46.90 -14.26 -23.47
C VAL A 293 -45.92 -13.38 -22.68
N LEU A 294 -44.86 -12.90 -23.34
CA LEU A 294 -43.82 -12.08 -22.73
C LEU A 294 -44.18 -10.59 -22.71
N GLU A 295 -44.92 -10.11 -23.71
CA GLU A 295 -45.39 -8.72 -23.78
C GLU A 295 -46.30 -8.32 -22.60
N GLU A 296 -47.06 -9.25 -22.04
CA GLU A 296 -47.88 -9.02 -20.83
C GLU A 296 -47.11 -9.19 -19.51
N VAL A 297 -45.97 -9.88 -19.51
CA VAL A 297 -45.12 -10.03 -18.31
C VAL A 297 -44.24 -8.81 -18.09
N ASP A 298 -43.86 -8.13 -19.17
CA ASP A 298 -43.06 -6.90 -19.13
C ASP A 298 -43.93 -5.62 -18.97
N ALA A 299 -45.28 -5.74 -19.01
CA ALA A 299 -46.25 -4.65 -18.86
C ALA A 299 -46.72 -4.45 -17.42
#